data_AF-A0AAV5M7W4-F1
#
_entry.id   AF-A0AAV5M7W4-F1
#
_cell.length_a   1.000
_cell.length_b   1.000
_cell.length_c   1.000
_cell.angle_alpha   90.00
_cell.angle_beta   90.00
_cell.angle_gamma   90.00
#
_symmetry.space_group_name_H-M   'P 1'
#
loop_
_entity.id
_entity.type
_entity.pdbx_description
1 polymer ?
#
loop_
_entity_poly.entity_id
_entity_poly.type
_entity_poly.pdbx_seq_one_letter_code
_entity_poly.pdbx_strand_id
1 'polypeptide(L)' 'MSHLNFLNTLNLSYNNFSGRIPLSTQMQTFDASAFVDNLELYGLPLRPTCLEEEKSKSKPTNCGGKDNKEDSRILEIV' A
#
# COMPACT_ATOMS: atom_id res chain seq x y z
N MET A 1 14.78 -3.75 3.97
CA MET A 1 14.66 -3.49 2.51
C MET A 1 15.02 -4.74 1.69
N SER A 2 14.06 -5.64 1.55
CA SER A 2 14.16 -6.78 0.64
C SER A 2 14.02 -6.32 -0.82
N HIS A 3 14.97 -6.68 -1.67
CA HIS A 3 14.93 -6.38 -3.11
C HIS A 3 14.52 -7.63 -3.87
N LEU A 4 13.22 -7.81 -4.05
CA LEU A 4 12.68 -8.80 -4.96
C LEU A 4 12.62 -8.15 -6.34
N ASN A 5 13.53 -8.56 -7.24
CA ASN A 5 13.61 -8.00 -8.60
C ASN A 5 12.86 -8.88 -9.63
N PHE A 6 12.49 -10.10 -9.27
CA PHE A 6 11.97 -11.11 -10.20
C PHE A 6 10.72 -11.85 -9.70
N LEU A 7 10.01 -11.32 -8.69
CA LEU A 7 8.76 -11.92 -8.24
C LEU A 7 7.67 -11.79 -9.31
N ASN A 8 7.32 -12.92 -9.92
CA ASN A 8 6.29 -12.96 -10.97
C ASN A 8 4.89 -13.24 -10.42
N THR A 9 4.79 -13.88 -9.25
CA THR A 9 3.51 -14.28 -8.66
C THR A 9 3.58 -14.11 -7.16
N LEU A 10 2.52 -13.51 -6.60
CA LEU A 10 2.36 -13.28 -5.18
C LEU A 10 0.90 -13.52 -4.80
N ASN A 11 0.69 -14.23 -3.70
CA ASN A 11 -0.62 -14.39 -3.09
C ASN A 11 -0.46 -14.35 -1.58
N LEU A 12 -0.94 -13.26 -0.96
CA LEU A 12 -0.99 -13.03 0.48
C LEU A 12 -2.43 -13.04 1.01
N SER A 13 -3.39 -13.49 0.20
CA SER A 13 -4.80 -13.52 0.59
C SER A 13 -5.05 -14.42 1.81
N TYR A 14 -6.12 -14.13 2.55
CA TYR A 14 -6.58 -14.93 3.69
C TYR A 14 -5.52 -15.13 4.79
N ASN A 15 -4.81 -14.06 5.12
CA ASN A 15 -3.86 -14.03 6.23
C ASN A 15 -4.30 -12.99 7.26
N ASN A 16 -3.53 -12.84 8.33
CA ASN A 16 -3.77 -11.83 9.36
C ASN A 16 -2.71 -10.73 9.31
N PHE A 17 -2.29 -10.33 8.10
CA PHE A 17 -1.34 -9.25 7.92
C PHE A 17 -1.99 -7.91 8.23
N SER A 18 -1.19 -7.01 8.78
CA SER A 18 -1.59 -5.67 9.14
C SER A 18 -0.59 -4.65 8.62
N GLY A 19 -1.03 -3.39 8.53
CA GLY A 19 -0.17 -2.29 8.13
C GLY A 19 -0.28 -1.92 6.65
N ARG A 20 0.67 -1.12 6.18
CA ARG A 20 0.65 -0.55 4.84
C ARG A 20 1.34 -1.47 3.85
N ILE A 21 0.71 -1.69 2.68
CA ILE A 21 1.38 -2.35 1.55
C ILE A 21 2.59 -1.49 1.12
N PRO A 22 3.81 -2.06 1.11
CA PRO A 22 5.00 -1.35 0.67
C PRO A 22 4.82 -0.79 -0.74
N LEU A 23 5.19 0.49 -0.94
CA LEU A 23 5.17 1.13 -2.26
C LEU A 23 6.26 0.61 -3.22
N SER A 24 6.91 -0.52 -2.91
CA SER A 24 7.89 -1.12 -3.82
C SER A 24 7.26 -1.33 -5.19
N THR A 25 8.05 -1.09 -6.25
CA THR A 25 7.60 -1.12 -7.65
C THR A 25 6.91 -2.42 -8.02
N GLN A 26 7.33 -3.54 -7.42
CA GLN A 26 6.77 -4.86 -7.69
C GLN A 26 5.52 -5.19 -6.86
N MET A 27 5.34 -4.64 -5.65
CA MET A 27 4.13 -4.94 -4.86
C MET A 27 2.89 -4.28 -5.44
N GLN A 28 3.05 -3.09 -6.04
CA GLN A 28 1.96 -2.36 -6.68
C GLN A 28 1.53 -2.95 -8.03
N THR A 29 2.29 -3.91 -8.61
CA THR A 29 1.91 -4.57 -9.87
C THR A 29 0.95 -5.74 -9.67
N PHE A 30 0.75 -6.21 -8.44
CA PHE A 30 -0.18 -7.31 -8.16
C PHE A 30 -1.60 -6.80 -7.97
N ASP A 31 -2.58 -7.62 -8.35
CA ASP A 31 -3.99 -7.32 -8.16
C ASP A 31 -4.38 -7.25 -6.68
N ALA A 32 -5.43 -6.48 -6.38
CA ALA A 32 -6.03 -6.40 -5.05
C ALA A 32 -6.45 -7.77 -4.48
N SER A 33 -6.77 -8.74 -5.34
CA SER A 33 -7.09 -10.11 -4.93
C SER A 33 -5.93 -10.83 -4.23
N ALA A 34 -4.69 -10.47 -4.54
CA ALA A 34 -3.52 -11.02 -3.86
C ALA A 34 -3.43 -10.60 -2.39
N PHE A 35 -4.23 -9.63 -1.95
CA PHE A 35 -4.21 -9.09 -0.59
C PHE A 35 -5.58 -9.20 0.12
N VAL A 36 -6.56 -9.87 -0.49
CA VAL A 36 -7.92 -9.99 0.05
C VAL A 36 -7.95 -10.72 1.40
N ASP A 37 -8.96 -10.44 2.22
CA ASP A 37 -9.15 -11.03 3.54
C ASP A 37 -7.96 -10.86 4.50
N ASN A 38 -7.34 -9.67 4.45
CA ASN A 38 -6.46 -9.16 5.49
C ASN A 38 -7.04 -7.83 6.01
N LEU A 39 -7.80 -7.88 7.10
CA LEU A 39 -8.63 -6.76 7.58
C LEU A 39 -7.85 -5.48 7.90
N GLU A 40 -6.63 -5.64 8.42
CA GLU A 40 -5.79 -4.53 8.88
C GLU A 40 -4.77 -4.05 7.84
N LEU A 41 -4.82 -4.62 6.62
CA LEU A 41 -3.98 -4.24 5.50
C LEU A 41 -4.58 -3.05 4.73
N TYR A 42 -3.76 -2.05 4.42
CA TYR A 42 -4.20 -0.85 3.71
C TYR A 42 -3.15 -0.30 2.73
N GLY A 43 -3.58 0.57 1.81
CA GLY A 43 -2.75 1.10 0.72
C GLY A 43 -3.05 0.46 -0.63
N LEU A 44 -2.41 0.95 -1.68
CA LEU A 44 -2.57 0.41 -3.04
C LEU A 44 -2.04 -1.04 -3.08
N PRO A 45 -2.72 -1.99 -3.73
CA PRO A 45 -3.91 -1.83 -4.59
C PRO A 45 -5.29 -1.88 -3.88
N LEU A 46 -5.37 -2.17 -2.58
CA LEU A 46 -6.64 -2.38 -1.87
C LEU A 46 -7.46 -1.09 -1.69
N ARG A 47 -6.81 -0.03 -1.20
CA ARG A 47 -7.44 1.26 -0.91
C ARG A 47 -6.44 2.38 -1.22
N PRO A 48 -6.85 3.47 -1.89
CA PRO A 48 -5.95 4.60 -2.09
C PRO A 48 -5.54 5.15 -0.73
N THR A 49 -4.26 4.98 -0.37
CA THR A 49 -3.68 5.70 0.76
C THR A 49 -3.66 7.18 0.40
N CYS A 50 -4.33 8.01 1.19
CA CYS A 50 -4.15 9.45 1.13
C CYS A 50 -2.77 9.76 1.71
N LEU A 51 -1.74 9.73 0.86
CA LEU A 51 -0.40 10.19 1.22
C LEU A 51 -0.03 11.26 0.20
N GLU A 52 -0.16 12.51 0.63
CA GLU A 52 0.61 13.61 0.06
C GLU A 52 2.08 13.26 0.28
N GLU A 53 2.81 12.95 -0.80
CA GLU A 53 4.06 13.64 -1.10
C GLU A 53 4.49 13.41 -2.56
N GLU A 54 4.27 14.49 -3.32
CA GLU A 54 5.19 15.15 -4.25
C GLU A 54 5.64 14.45 -5.55
N LYS A 55 5.20 15.09 -6.65
CA LYS A 55 5.69 15.08 -8.04
C LYS A 55 5.34 13.88 -8.93
N SER A 56 4.14 13.92 -9.51
CA SER A 56 3.93 14.44 -10.88
C SER A 56 2.56 14.00 -11.44
N LYS A 57 1.76 15.01 -11.84
CA LYS A 57 0.64 14.97 -12.80
C LYS A 57 -0.13 13.65 -12.95
N SER A 58 -1.29 13.51 -12.28
CA SER A 58 -2.60 13.57 -12.93
C SER A 58 -3.77 13.14 -12.01
N LYS A 59 -4.84 13.94 -12.09
CA LYS A 59 -6.21 13.78 -11.57
C LYS A 59 -6.44 13.88 -10.04
N PRO A 60 -7.28 14.84 -9.59
CA PRO A 60 -7.70 14.92 -8.20
C PRO A 60 -8.79 13.87 -7.98
N THR A 61 -8.57 12.97 -7.03
CA THR A 61 -9.67 12.20 -6.46
C THR A 61 -9.89 12.76 -5.06
N ASN A 62 -11.09 13.32 -4.87
CA ASN A 62 -11.47 14.14 -3.74
C ASN A 62 -11.60 13.28 -2.47
N CYS A 63 -10.64 13.38 -1.54
CA CYS A 63 -10.76 12.83 -0.20
C CYS A 63 -10.78 14.00 0.81
N GLY A 64 -11.99 14.35 1.27
CA GLY A 64 -12.19 15.33 2.32
C GLY A 64 -11.99 14.69 3.70
N GLY A 65 -11.10 15.30 4.50
CA GLY A 65 -10.89 14.98 5.90
C GLY A 65 -9.68 15.72 6.44
N LYS A 66 -9.92 16.78 7.23
CA LYS A 66 -8.89 17.55 7.92
C LYS A 66 -8.39 16.73 9.10
N ASP A 67 -7.08 16.46 9.19
CA ASP A 67 -6.21 16.84 10.32
C ASP A 67 -4.85 16.10 10.45
N ASN A 68 -3.82 16.92 10.66
CA ASN A 68 -2.61 16.78 11.48
C ASN A 68 -1.56 15.68 11.21
N LYS A 69 -0.44 16.19 10.68
CA LYS A 69 0.95 15.70 10.61
C LYS A 69 1.45 14.99 11.89
N GLU A 70 2.23 13.93 11.71
CA GLU A 70 3.55 13.59 12.31
C GLU A 70 3.78 12.06 12.28
N ASP A 71 5.05 11.65 12.19
CA ASP A 71 5.63 10.29 12.27
C ASP A 71 5.66 9.39 11.01
N SER A 72 6.71 9.63 10.21
CA SER A 72 7.38 8.62 9.38
C SER A 72 7.86 7.43 10.22
N ARG A 73 7.00 6.43 10.42
CA ARG A 73 7.43 5.06 10.75
C ARG A 73 6.88 4.14 9.68
N ILE A 74 7.75 3.76 8.75
CA ILE A 74 7.46 2.66 7.82
C ILE A 74 7.36 1.40 8.69
N LEU A 75 6.13 0.98 9.00
CA LEU A 75 5.88 -0.33 9.57
C LEU A 75 6.06 -1.34 8.43
N GLU A 76 7.12 -2.13 8.51
CA GLU A 76 7.31 -3.28 7.62
C GLU A 76 6.19 -4.28 7.91
N ILE A 77 5.62 -4.88 6.85
CA ILE A 77 4.74 -6.04 7.00
C ILE A 77 5.59 -7.15 7.65
N VAL A 78 5.18 -7.60 8.83
CA VAL A 78 5.75 -8.75 9.55
C VAL A 78 4.84 -9.96 9.37
#